data_AF-A0A844NVW8-F1
#
_entry.id   AF-A0A844NVW8-F1
#
_cell.length_a   1.000
_cell.length_b   1.000
_cell.length_c   1.000
_cell.angle_alpha   90.00
_cell.angle_beta   90.00
_cell.angle_gamma   90.00
#
_symmetry.space_group_name_H-M   'P 1'
#
loop_
_entity.id
_entity.type
_entity.pdbx_description
1 polymer ?
#
loop_
_entity_poly.entity_id
_entity_poly.type
_entity_poly.pdbx_seq_one_letter_code
_entity_poly.pdbx_strand_id
1 'polypeptide(L)' 'MKKLSTVISSPLDRENIVFEIWLEARQVAEVSHEPNCPMEIEIYPAPEGEAWKFELDELKSVLEKASINLK' A
#
# COMPACT_ATOMS: atom_id res chain seq x y z
N MET A 1 -12.67 -17.29 -1.90
CA MET A 1 -11.93 -16.93 -0.66
C MET A 1 -11.19 -15.62 -0.90
N LYS A 2 -11.34 -14.63 -0.02
CA LYS A 2 -10.54 -13.40 -0.11
C LYS A 2 -9.10 -13.77 0.24
N LYS A 3 -8.20 -13.65 -0.73
CA LYS A 3 -6.77 -13.95 -0.56
C LYS A 3 -6.00 -12.80 0.11
N LEU A 4 -6.59 -11.61 0.11
CA LEU A 4 -6.02 -10.40 0.71
C LEU A 4 -6.55 -10.22 2.14
N SER A 5 -5.64 -9.87 3.05
CA SER A 5 -5.94 -9.47 4.43
C SER A 5 -5.17 -8.19 4.78
N THR A 6 -5.56 -7.55 5.87
CA THR A 6 -4.99 -6.25 6.29
C THR A 6 -4.66 -6.25 7.76
N VAL A 7 -3.57 -5.59 8.13
CA VAL A 7 -3.11 -5.42 9.52
C VAL A 7 -2.80 -3.95 9.75
N ILE A 8 -3.20 -3.42 10.91
CA ILE A 8 -2.75 -2.10 11.38
C ILE A 8 -1.64 -2.36 12.38
N SER A 9 -0.44 -1.88 12.10
CA SER A 9 0.74 -2.09 12.95
C SER A 9 1.43 -0.77 13.26
N SER A 10 2.19 -0.73 14.36
CA SER A 10 3.08 0.38 14.72
C SER A 10 4.50 -0.20 14.77
N PRO A 11 5.22 -0.23 13.63
CA PRO A 11 6.56 -0.77 13.56
C PRO A 11 7.49 -0.06 14.55
N LEU A 12 8.39 -0.79 15.20
CA LEU A 12 9.29 -0.22 16.23
C LEU A 12 10.29 0.80 15.66
N ASP A 13 10.52 0.75 14.35
CA ASP A 13 11.43 1.58 13.57
C ASP A 13 10.73 2.79 12.92
N ARG A 14 9.41 2.97 13.13
CA ARG A 14 8.64 4.09 12.60
C ARG A 14 7.85 4.79 13.70
N GLU A 15 7.73 6.11 13.59
CA GLU A 15 6.91 6.89 14.54
C GLU A 15 5.40 6.71 14.28
N ASN A 16 5.03 6.23 13.09
CA ASN A 16 3.64 6.20 12.63
C ASN A 16 3.08 4.79 12.44
N ILE A 17 1.75 4.71 12.56
CA ILE A 17 0.98 3.50 12.30
C ILE A 17 0.93 3.26 10.79
N VAL A 18 1.17 2.02 10.36
CA VAL A 18 1.04 1.59 8.96
C VAL A 18 -0.16 0.67 8.78
N PHE A 19 -0.73 0.70 7.59
CA PHE A 19 -1.78 -0.21 7.14
C PHE A 19 -1.19 -1.20 6.14
N GLU A 20 -0.92 -2.40 6.60
CA GLU A 20 -0.29 -3.45 5.82
C GLU A 20 -1.32 -4.25 5.02
N ILE A 21 -0.96 -4.65 3.81
CA ILE A 21 -1.77 -5.46 2.91
C ILE A 21 -1.00 -6.76 2.63
N TRP A 22 -1.64 -7.88 2.92
CA TRP A 22 -1.04 -9.21 2.89
C TRP A 22 -1.76 -10.13 1.91
N LEU A 23 -0.98 -10.83 1.09
CA LEU A 23 -1.42 -12.01 0.33
C LEU A 23 -0.97 -13.26 1.09
N GLU A 24 -1.92 -13.92 1.76
CA GLU A 24 -1.63 -15.02 2.68
C GLU A 24 -0.57 -14.59 3.73
N ALA A 25 0.62 -15.19 3.71
CA ALA A 25 1.72 -14.90 4.63
C ALA A 25 2.76 -13.92 4.07
N ARG A 26 2.48 -13.28 2.92
CA ARG A 26 3.40 -12.35 2.26
C ARG A 26 2.83 -10.94 2.25
N GLN A 27 3.56 -9.97 2.83
CA GLN A 27 3.22 -8.56 2.68
C GLN A 27 3.45 -8.16 1.22
N VAL A 28 2.44 -7.54 0.63
CA VAL A 28 2.45 -7.11 -0.79
C VAL A 28 2.33 -5.61 -0.93
N ALA A 29 1.84 -4.91 0.10
CA ALA A 29 1.84 -3.47 0.14
C ALA A 29 1.72 -2.96 1.57
N GLU A 30 2.00 -1.69 1.78
CA GLU A 30 1.63 -0.95 2.98
C GLU A 30 1.25 0.48 2.64
N VAL A 31 0.39 1.06 3.46
CA VAL A 31 0.04 2.47 3.42
C VAL A 31 0.58 3.11 4.69
N SER A 32 1.28 4.23 4.54
CA SER A 32 1.83 5.03 5.64
C SER A 32 1.38 6.49 5.51
N HIS A 33 1.39 7.20 6.63
CA HIS A 33 1.09 8.62 6.69
C HIS A 33 2.03 9.28 7.67
N GLU A 34 3.13 9.81 7.14
CA GLU A 34 4.14 10.53 7.90
C GLU A 34 3.71 11.99 8.14
N PRO A 35 4.06 12.61 9.28
CA PRO A 35 3.75 13.99 9.57
C PRO A 35 4.20 14.94 8.46
N ASN A 36 3.28 15.76 7.97
CA ASN A 36 3.50 16.74 6.91
C ASN A 36 3.77 16.16 5.51
N CYS A 37 3.56 14.85 5.32
CA CYS A 37 3.60 14.20 4.01
C CYS A 37 2.18 13.76 3.59
N PRO A 38 1.90 13.69 2.28
CA PRO A 38 0.71 13.00 1.79
C PRO A 38 0.70 11.53 2.25
N MET A 39 -0.47 10.90 2.23
CA MET A 39 -0.56 9.47 2.47
C MET A 39 0.03 8.70 1.29
N GLU A 40 0.89 7.75 1.59
CA GLU A 40 1.67 7.02 0.58
C GLU A 40 1.36 5.54 0.63
N ILE A 41 1.51 4.87 -0.51
CA ILE A 41 1.45 3.41 -0.60
C ILE A 41 2.75 2.88 -1.21
N GLU A 42 3.31 1.88 -0.56
CA GLU A 42 4.44 1.10 -1.03
C GLU A 42 3.95 -0.28 -1.48
N ILE A 43 4.38 -0.76 -2.65
CA ILE A 43 3.98 -2.05 -3.23
C ILE A 43 5.22 -2.92 -3.43
N TYR A 44 5.13 -4.17 -2.99
CA TYR A 44 6.20 -5.16 -2.94
C TYR A 44 5.89 -6.43 -3.77
N PRO A 45 6.94 -7.16 -4.22
CA PRO A 45 8.31 -6.71 -4.34
C PRO A 45 8.46 -5.81 -5.57
N ALA A 46 9.39 -4.87 -5.54
CA ALA A 46 9.80 -4.23 -6.79
C ALA A 46 10.92 -5.02 -7.47
N PRO A 47 11.01 -4.97 -8.81
CA PRO A 47 12.05 -5.66 -9.59
C PRO A 47 13.50 -5.32 -9.16
N GLU A 48 13.74 -4.11 -8.65
CA GLU A 48 15.07 -3.60 -8.30
C GLU A 48 15.36 -3.59 -6.79
N GLY A 49 14.47 -4.19 -5.98
CA GLY A 49 14.64 -4.30 -4.53
C GLY A 49 14.04 -3.15 -3.71
N GLU A 50 13.76 -1.99 -4.32
CA GLU A 50 13.10 -0.85 -3.68
C GLU A 50 11.62 -0.78 -4.03
N ALA A 51 10.71 -0.81 -3.03
CA ALA A 51 9.26 -0.81 -3.25
C ALA A 51 8.77 0.25 -4.24
N TRP A 52 7.72 -0.06 -5.00
CA TRP A 52 7.05 0.98 -5.78
C TRP A 52 6.27 1.89 -4.85
N LYS A 53 6.58 3.18 -4.89
CA LYS A 53 5.99 4.18 -4.01
C LYS A 53 5.12 5.15 -4.80
N PHE A 54 3.90 5.38 -4.30
CA PHE A 54 2.92 6.28 -4.91
C PHE A 54 2.21 7.11 -3.85
N GLU A 55 1.71 8.28 -4.24
CA GLU A 55 0.66 8.94 -3.47
C GLU A 55 -0.62 8.08 -3.53
N LEU A 56 -1.24 7.83 -2.38
CA LEU A 56 -2.35 6.88 -2.29
C LEU A 56 -3.57 7.35 -3.09
N ASP A 57 -3.94 8.61 -2.98
CA ASP A 57 -5.14 9.15 -3.64
C ASP A 57 -4.98 9.20 -5.17
N GLU A 58 -3.78 9.49 -5.66
CA GLU A 58 -3.45 9.42 -7.08
C GLU A 58 -3.61 7.98 -7.60
N LEU A 59 -2.97 7.00 -6.94
CA LEU A 59 -3.05 5.60 -7.36
C LEU A 59 -4.49 5.09 -7.34
N LYS A 60 -5.24 5.42 -6.27
CA LYS A 60 -6.65 5.07 -6.14
C LYS A 60 -7.47 5.61 -7.31
N SER A 61 -7.27 6.88 -7.69
CA SER A 61 -7.98 7.49 -8.83
C SER A 61 -7.71 6.73 -10.15
N VAL A 62 -6.46 6.30 -10.38
CA VAL A 62 -6.10 5.54 -11.59
C VAL A 62 -6.74 4.14 -11.59
N LEU A 63 -6.74 3.44 -10.45
CA LEU A 63 -7.36 2.12 -10.31
C LEU A 63 -8.89 2.17 -10.50
N GLU A 64 -9.54 3.21 -9.98
CA GLU A 64 -10.97 3.43 -10.20
C GLU A 64 -11.30 3.62 -11.68
N LYS A 65 -10.48 4.40 -12.41
CA LYS A 65 -10.62 4.56 -13.87
C LYS A 65 -10.48 3.23 -14.59
N ALA A 66 -9.52 2.38 -14.21
CA ALA A 66 -9.38 1.04 -14.81
C ALA A 66 -10.63 0.18 -14.61
N SER A 67 -11.21 0.18 -13.40
CA SER A 67 -12.44 -0.55 -13.06
C SER A 67 -13.67 -0.05 -13.83
N ILE A 68 -13.68 1.21 -14.28
CA ILE A 68 -14.76 1.76 -15.12
C ILE A 68 -14.56 1.37 -16.59
N ASN A 69 -13.32 1.47 -17.11
CA ASN A 69 -13.04 1.35 -18.55
C ASN A 69 -12.83 -0.09 -19.04
N LEU A 70 -12.46 -1.02 -18.16
CA LEU A 70 -12.19 -2.43 -18.50
C LEU A 70 -13.37 -3.37 -18.21
N LYS A 71 -14.58 -2.81 -18.09
CA LYS A 71 -15.83 -3.56 -17.90
C LYS A 71 -16.59 -3.74 -19.20
#